data_AF-A0A2I0CYX3-F1
#
_entry.id   AF-A0A2I0CYX3-F1
#
_cell.length_a   1.000
_cell.length_b   1.000
_cell.length_c   1.000
_cell.angle_alpha   90.00
_cell.angle_beta   90.00
_cell.angle_gamma   90.00
#
_symmetry.space_group_name_H-M   'P 1'
#
loop_
_entity.id
_entity.type
_entity.pdbx_description
1 polymer ?
#
loop_
_entity_poly.entity_id
_entity_poly.type
_entity_poly.pdbx_seq_one_letter_code
_entity_poly.pdbx_strand_id
1 'polypeptide(L)'
;MSFIDDMKIGKKLIGGFVIVLIIMAIIAAFAFMSANDAAARSKDMYENSVVTIDQIGSVSADFQQMRAEIYRYIYVPSARTTVRSTAETLKANIKTTMDDFRSASLNTKEKTDLDKFDSNYATFLSEYDKVLKAADAGDTATIDAALAAGSPLITARTNTVAAYQNIAKYNRDSAEQLNKDSSSAASAATLYLVILSITGILIGLGVALYLSKSITGPLDQAANNLKELSKGHLSARLNLNRKDEIGEMARIMDNYAKGQQKYVLGTMQKIAEGDLSSKLKAQDAQDEVVPALQTTIDSIAALVEEANMLSKAAVEGRLSTRGHADKFKGGYKEIIRGFNQTLDGVVGPVNEAMRVSGEYAQGNFTARVDEKLNVQGDFVKFKQALNNIGIEVSKSMTVVNQQVGNLAASAEEANASVEEVSAGSAQVARN
;
A
#
# COMPACT_ATOMS: atom_id res chain seq x y z
N MET A 1 -6.87 -12.70 14.33
CA MET A 1 -5.93 -11.67 13.82
C MET A 1 -4.75 -11.58 14.75
N SER A 2 -3.57 -11.29 14.21
CA SER A 2 -2.47 -10.80 15.03
C SER A 2 -2.81 -9.38 15.51
N PHE A 3 -2.45 -9.03 16.75
CA PHE A 3 -2.55 -7.66 17.26
C PHE A 3 -1.92 -6.63 16.31
N ILE A 4 -0.87 -7.04 15.59
CA ILE A 4 -0.21 -6.19 14.62
C ILE A 4 -1.14 -5.92 13.44
N ASP A 5 -1.93 -6.87 12.94
CA ASP A 5 -2.79 -6.67 11.76
C ASP A 5 -3.85 -5.58 11.98
N ASP A 6 -4.31 -5.38 13.22
CA ASP A 6 -5.26 -4.33 13.61
C ASP A 6 -4.61 -2.97 13.85
N MET A 7 -3.27 -2.89 13.85
CA MET A 7 -2.54 -1.66 14.06
C MET A 7 -2.51 -0.80 12.79
N LYS A 8 -2.59 0.52 12.96
CA LYS A 8 -2.51 1.49 11.86
C LYS A 8 -1.26 1.30 11.00
N ILE A 9 -1.35 1.45 9.68
CA ILE A 9 -0.23 1.25 8.74
C ILE A 9 1.00 2.08 9.14
N GLY A 10 0.81 3.36 9.47
CA GLY A 10 1.92 4.22 9.89
C GLY A 10 2.65 3.71 11.13
N LYS A 11 1.92 3.19 12.12
CA LYS A 11 2.52 2.60 13.33
C LYS A 11 3.26 1.30 13.05
N LYS A 12 2.78 0.49 12.10
CA LYS A 12 3.46 -0.74 11.65
C LYS A 12 4.81 -0.44 11.02
N LEU A 13 4.83 0.51 10.09
CA LEU A 13 6.05 0.92 9.39
C LEU A 13 7.06 1.52 10.37
N ILE A 14 6.63 2.49 11.20
CA ILE A 14 7.50 3.12 12.20
C ILE A 14 8.04 2.08 13.17
N GLY A 15 7.19 1.19 13.70
CA GLY A 15 7.63 0.13 14.61
C GLY A 15 8.69 -0.78 13.99
N GLY A 16 8.52 -1.17 12.72
CA GLY A 16 9.51 -1.95 11.99
C GLY A 16 10.85 -1.23 11.83
N PHE A 17 10.84 0.05 11.44
CA PHE A 17 12.06 0.85 11.32
C PHE A 17 12.73 1.09 12.67
N VAL A 18 11.97 1.35 13.74
CA VAL A 18 12.51 1.56 15.09
C VAL A 18 13.24 0.30 15.58
N ILE A 19 12.71 -0.89 15.33
CA ILE A 19 13.41 -2.14 15.67
C ILE A 19 14.77 -2.23 14.97
N VAL A 20 14.82 -1.94 13.67
CA VAL A 20 16.07 -1.94 12.89
C VAL A 20 17.05 -0.89 13.42
N LEU A 21 16.58 0.32 13.74
CA LEU A 21 17.42 1.38 14.29
C LEU A 21 17.97 1.04 15.69
N ILE A 22 17.17 0.40 16.55
CA ILE A 22 17.63 -0.06 17.87
C ILE A 22 18.74 -1.11 17.70
N ILE A 23 18.55 -2.07 16.79
CA ILE A 23 19.57 -3.09 16.49
C ILE A 23 20.86 -2.44 15.98
N MET A 24 20.76 -1.48 15.05
CA MET A 24 21.91 -0.73 14.56
C MET A 24 22.62 0.04 15.68
N ALA A 25 21.87 0.68 16.58
CA ALA A 25 22.42 1.42 17.71
C ALA A 25 23.15 0.48 18.69
N ILE A 26 22.61 -0.70 18.96
CA ILE A 26 23.25 -1.72 19.81
C ILE A 26 24.57 -2.20 19.18
N ILE A 27 24.56 -2.51 17.88
CA ILE A 27 25.78 -2.92 17.15
C ILE A 27 26.83 -1.81 17.19
N ALA A 28 26.44 -0.57 16.91
CA ALA A 28 27.35 0.57 16.93
C ALA A 28 27.91 0.84 18.32
N ALA A 29 27.09 0.78 19.37
CA ALA A 29 27.52 0.94 20.76
C ALA A 29 28.53 -0.15 21.15
N PHE A 30 28.25 -1.41 20.81
CA PHE A 30 29.17 -2.51 21.09
C PHE A 30 30.50 -2.36 20.35
N ALA A 31 30.46 -2.01 19.06
CA ALA A 31 31.66 -1.75 18.26
C ALA A 31 32.51 -0.62 18.88
N PHE A 32 31.85 0.47 19.28
CA PHE A 32 32.51 1.62 19.89
C PHE A 32 33.15 1.26 21.24
N MET A 33 32.43 0.54 22.11
CA MET A 33 32.96 0.08 23.40
C MET A 33 34.18 -0.84 23.21
N SER A 34 34.10 -1.79 22.28
CA SER A 34 35.21 -2.70 21.97
C SER A 34 36.43 -1.96 21.42
N ALA A 35 36.23 -0.97 20.55
CA ALA A 35 37.32 -0.16 20.00
C ALA A 35 38.00 0.67 21.10
N ASN A 36 37.22 1.24 22.01
CA ASN A 36 37.75 2.05 23.11
C ASN A 36 38.51 1.19 24.13
N ASP A 37 38.04 -0.03 24.43
CA ASP A 37 38.76 -0.98 25.28
C ASP A 37 40.10 -1.41 24.63
N ALA A 38 40.11 -1.69 23.33
CA ALA A 38 41.34 -1.98 22.60
C ALA A 38 42.34 -0.81 22.62
N ALA A 39 41.84 0.43 22.44
CA ALA A 39 42.67 1.63 22.53
C ALA A 39 43.26 1.82 23.93
N ALA A 40 42.47 1.58 24.99
CA ALA A 40 42.93 1.67 26.38
C ALA A 40 44.02 0.64 26.69
N ARG A 41 43.85 -0.62 26.28
CA ARG A 41 44.88 -1.67 26.44
C ARG A 41 46.15 -1.38 25.65
N SER A 42 46.01 -0.84 24.44
CA SER A 42 47.17 -0.42 23.63
C SER A 42 47.93 0.72 24.29
N LYS A 43 47.21 1.69 24.90
CA LYS A 43 47.82 2.79 25.64
C LYS A 43 48.57 2.27 26.87
N ASP A 44 47.95 1.38 27.64
CA ASP A 44 48.55 0.74 28.82
C ASP A 44 49.83 -0.04 28.47
N MET A 45 49.80 -0.85 27.41
CA MET A 45 50.98 -1.57 26.91
C MET A 45 52.12 -0.61 26.51
N TYR A 46 51.80 0.52 25.88
CA TYR A 46 52.80 1.51 25.49
C TYR A 46 53.41 2.23 26.70
N GLU A 47 52.56 2.86 27.52
CA GLU A 47 52.99 3.70 28.64
C GLU A 47 53.65 2.89 29.77
N ASN A 48 53.06 1.74 30.13
CA ASN A 48 53.50 0.99 31.31
C ASN A 48 54.47 -0.15 31.00
N SER A 49 54.56 -0.63 29.75
CA SER A 49 55.52 -1.68 29.38
C SER A 49 56.60 -1.21 28.41
N VAL A 50 56.24 -0.67 27.24
CA VAL A 50 57.23 -0.32 26.21
C VAL A 50 58.17 0.80 26.67
N VAL A 51 57.62 1.88 27.23
CA VAL A 51 58.42 3.00 27.76
C VAL A 51 59.35 2.51 28.88
N THR A 52 58.84 1.68 29.80
CA THR A 52 59.65 1.07 30.87
C THR A 52 60.80 0.22 30.31
N ILE A 53 60.53 -0.62 29.31
CA ILE A 53 61.56 -1.45 28.68
C ILE A 53 62.65 -0.59 28.04
N ASP A 54 62.28 0.52 27.40
CA ASP A 54 63.21 1.46 26.77
C ASP A 54 64.07 2.20 27.82
N GLN A 55 63.44 2.72 28.88
CA GLN A 55 64.13 3.37 30.01
C GLN A 55 65.14 2.42 30.66
N ILE A 56 64.74 1.19 30.97
CA ILE A 56 65.64 0.19 31.55
C ILE A 56 66.72 -0.26 30.55
N GLY A 57 66.42 -0.25 29.25
CA GLY A 57 67.41 -0.44 28.19
C GLY A 57 68.51 0.61 28.23
N SER A 58 68.14 1.88 28.40
CA SER A 58 69.07 3.01 28.53
C SER A 58 69.93 2.89 29.79
N VAL A 59 69.32 2.58 30.94
CA VAL A 59 70.05 2.32 32.20
C VAL A 59 71.03 1.16 32.05
N SER A 60 70.62 0.08 31.38
CA SER A 60 71.51 -1.04 31.09
C SER A 60 72.71 -0.60 30.24
N ALA A 61 72.50 0.18 29.18
CA ALA A 61 73.58 0.67 28.33
C ALA A 61 74.58 1.52 29.12
N ASP A 62 74.09 2.51 29.87
CA ASP A 62 74.93 3.41 30.66
C ASP A 62 75.68 2.67 31.76
N PHE A 63 75.03 1.73 32.45
CA PHE A 63 75.66 0.94 33.49
C PHE A 63 76.77 0.04 32.94
N GLN A 64 76.55 -0.59 31.79
CA GLN A 64 77.57 -1.43 31.14
C GLN A 64 78.74 -0.60 30.62
N GLN A 65 78.49 0.62 30.13
CA GLN A 65 79.56 1.54 29.76
C GLN A 65 80.35 1.99 31.00
N MET A 66 79.68 2.33 32.09
CA MET A 66 80.34 2.71 33.35
C MET A 66 81.22 1.57 33.88
N ARG A 67 80.78 0.32 33.73
CA ARG A 67 81.60 -0.87 34.02
C ARG A 67 82.86 -0.94 33.14
N ALA A 68 82.73 -0.68 31.84
CA ALA A 68 83.87 -0.69 30.92
C ALA A 68 84.89 0.42 31.25
N GLU A 69 84.40 1.59 31.64
CA GLU A 69 85.22 2.75 32.02
C GLU A 69 86.11 2.48 33.25
N ILE A 70 85.71 1.60 34.19
CA ILE A 70 86.58 1.18 35.32
C ILE A 70 87.91 0.63 34.81
N TYR A 71 87.86 -0.30 33.85
CA TYR A 71 89.06 -0.93 33.32
C TYR A 71 89.91 0.08 32.55
N ARG A 72 89.28 0.98 31.78
CA ARG A 72 90.00 2.06 31.09
C ARG A 72 90.68 3.01 32.08
N TYR A 73 90.04 3.31 33.22
CA TYR A 73 90.62 4.13 34.29
C TYR A 73 91.87 3.49 34.91
N ILE A 74 91.80 2.18 35.18
CA ILE A 74 92.89 1.41 35.80
C ILE A 74 94.10 1.35 34.86
N TYR A 75 93.88 0.96 33.59
CA TYR A 75 94.97 0.61 32.68
C TYR A 75 95.47 1.74 31.78
N VAL A 76 94.73 2.85 31.65
CA VAL A 76 95.09 3.96 30.76
C VAL A 76 95.17 5.27 31.55
N PRO A 77 96.30 5.57 32.22
CA PRO A 77 96.44 6.77 33.06
C PRO A 77 96.13 8.08 32.33
N SER A 78 96.51 8.20 31.06
CA SER A 78 96.24 9.39 30.24
C SER A 78 94.75 9.64 29.97
N ALA A 79 93.90 8.63 30.11
CA ALA A 79 92.46 8.74 29.88
C ALA A 79 91.67 9.09 31.16
N ARG A 80 92.27 9.07 32.36
CA ARG A 80 91.57 9.16 33.65
C ARG A 80 90.65 10.38 33.78
N THR A 81 91.09 11.55 33.32
CA THR A 81 90.25 12.78 33.34
C THR A 81 88.99 12.61 32.50
N THR A 82 89.14 12.12 31.27
CA THR A 82 88.01 11.85 30.36
C THR A 82 87.10 10.78 30.92
N VAL A 83 87.67 9.67 31.42
CA VAL A 83 86.92 8.57 32.03
C VAL A 83 86.07 9.06 33.20
N ARG A 84 86.65 9.89 34.09
CA ARG A 84 85.93 10.46 35.24
C ARG A 84 84.76 11.33 34.78
N SER A 85 84.99 12.19 33.79
CA SER A 85 83.91 13.01 33.19
C SER A 85 82.81 12.13 32.59
N THR A 86 83.16 11.10 31.83
CA THR A 86 82.19 10.16 31.25
C THR A 86 81.42 9.44 32.35
N ALA A 87 82.08 8.97 33.41
CA ALA A 87 81.44 8.28 34.51
C ALA A 87 80.42 9.18 35.22
N GLU A 88 80.73 10.46 35.45
CA GLU A 88 79.76 11.40 36.05
C GLU A 88 78.54 11.64 35.14
N THR A 89 78.73 11.75 33.82
CA THR A 89 77.61 11.82 32.86
C THR A 89 76.75 10.57 32.92
N LEU A 90 77.34 9.37 32.91
CA LEU A 90 76.61 8.12 32.97
C LEU A 90 75.85 7.96 34.29
N LYS A 91 76.46 8.34 35.43
CA LYS A 91 75.77 8.39 36.73
C LYS A 91 74.57 9.34 36.70
N ALA A 92 74.71 10.51 36.09
CA ALA A 92 73.63 11.48 35.96
C ALA A 92 72.49 10.98 35.07
N ASN A 93 72.81 10.34 33.94
CA ASN A 93 71.81 9.74 33.06
C ASN A 93 71.04 8.62 33.78
N ILE A 94 71.75 7.67 34.39
CA ILE A 94 71.14 6.57 35.16
C ILE A 94 70.23 7.15 36.25
N LYS A 95 70.71 8.15 37.00
CA LYS A 95 69.90 8.79 38.03
C LYS A 95 68.62 9.39 37.44
N THR A 96 68.74 10.16 36.36
CA THR A 96 67.61 10.84 35.71
C THR A 96 66.58 9.83 35.21
N THR A 97 67.00 8.83 34.44
CA THR A 97 66.10 7.79 33.91
C THR A 97 65.43 6.98 35.02
N MET A 98 66.16 6.68 36.10
CA MET A 98 65.58 5.96 37.24
C MET A 98 64.63 6.85 38.06
N ASP A 99 64.86 8.16 38.14
CA ASP A 99 63.93 9.10 38.78
C ASP A 99 62.64 9.23 37.97
N ASP A 100 62.74 9.28 36.64
CA ASP A 100 61.58 9.25 35.74
C ASP A 100 60.78 7.95 35.94
N PHE A 101 61.48 6.81 35.99
CA PHE A 101 60.85 5.51 36.28
C PHE A 101 60.18 5.49 37.66
N ARG A 102 60.81 6.06 38.70
CA ARG A 102 60.22 6.20 40.05
C ARG A 102 58.95 7.04 40.08
N SER A 103 58.84 8.03 39.19
CA SER A 103 57.67 8.90 39.11
C SER A 103 56.47 8.23 38.43
N ALA A 104 56.69 7.10 37.76
CA ALA A 104 55.63 6.30 37.14
C ALA A 104 54.84 5.48 38.16
N SER A 105 53.69 4.95 37.73
CA SER A 105 52.84 4.10 38.56
C SER A 105 53.39 2.66 38.64
N LEU A 106 54.35 2.44 39.54
CA LEU A 106 55.02 1.16 39.70
C LEU A 106 54.15 0.09 40.38
N ASN A 107 54.19 -1.13 39.86
CA ASN A 107 53.59 -2.30 40.51
C ASN A 107 54.49 -2.87 41.64
N THR A 108 53.97 -3.83 42.40
CA THR A 108 54.67 -4.42 43.56
C THR A 108 56.01 -5.08 43.18
N LYS A 109 56.08 -5.76 42.03
CA LYS A 109 57.31 -6.42 41.58
C LYS A 109 58.36 -5.41 41.15
N GLU A 110 57.95 -4.38 40.43
CA GLU A 110 58.82 -3.28 40.01
C GLU A 110 59.40 -2.52 41.21
N LYS A 111 58.57 -2.18 42.20
CA LYS A 111 59.04 -1.56 43.45
C LYS A 111 60.08 -2.43 44.15
N THR A 112 59.80 -3.73 44.27
CA THR A 112 60.73 -4.67 44.91
C THR A 112 62.08 -4.77 44.19
N ASP A 113 62.08 -4.79 42.86
CA ASP A 113 63.32 -4.86 42.11
C ASP A 113 64.03 -3.49 42.02
N LEU A 114 63.28 -2.39 42.06
CA LEU A 114 63.81 -1.04 42.16
C LEU A 114 64.56 -0.84 43.50
N ASP A 115 64.00 -1.28 44.62
CA ASP A 115 64.67 -1.21 45.92
C ASP A 115 65.99 -2.01 45.92
N LYS A 116 66.00 -3.18 45.26
CA LYS A 116 67.22 -3.96 45.05
C LYS A 116 68.20 -3.21 44.16
N PHE A 117 67.74 -2.57 43.09
CA PHE A 117 68.59 -1.75 42.24
C PHE A 117 69.24 -0.64 43.07
N ASP A 118 68.47 0.11 43.85
CA ASP A 118 68.95 1.27 44.63
C ASP A 118 70.04 0.87 45.63
N SER A 119 69.78 -0.19 46.40
CA SER A 119 70.74 -0.71 47.39
C SER A 119 72.04 -1.22 46.73
N ASN A 120 71.92 -2.01 45.65
CA ASN A 120 73.09 -2.58 44.99
C ASN A 120 73.85 -1.54 44.16
N TYR A 121 73.16 -0.56 43.57
CA TYR A 121 73.77 0.52 42.80
C TYR A 121 74.54 1.48 43.72
N ALA A 122 73.99 1.83 44.88
CA ALA A 122 74.71 2.62 45.89
C ALA A 122 75.98 1.90 46.38
N THR A 123 75.88 0.59 46.65
CA THR A 123 77.03 -0.24 47.02
C THR A 123 78.06 -0.27 45.88
N PHE A 124 77.61 -0.45 44.65
CA PHE A 124 78.46 -0.44 43.46
C PHE A 124 79.20 0.90 43.32
N LEU A 125 78.53 2.04 43.46
CA LEU A 125 79.17 3.36 43.38
C LEU A 125 80.22 3.58 44.47
N SER A 126 79.94 3.13 45.70
CA SER A 126 80.91 3.20 46.80
C SER A 126 82.17 2.37 46.49
N GLU A 127 82.01 1.14 46.01
CA GLU A 127 83.14 0.28 45.65
C GLU A 127 83.86 0.75 44.38
N TYR A 128 83.11 1.32 43.43
CA TYR A 128 83.65 1.95 42.22
C TYR A 128 84.64 3.07 42.59
N ASP A 129 84.26 3.98 43.49
CA ASP A 129 85.11 5.07 43.93
C ASP A 129 86.35 4.59 44.70
N LYS A 130 86.25 3.49 45.46
CA LYS A 130 87.41 2.86 46.11
C LYS A 130 88.42 2.37 45.06
N VAL A 131 87.95 1.73 43.99
CA VAL A 131 88.81 1.28 42.89
C VAL A 131 89.46 2.46 42.17
N LEU A 132 88.73 3.55 41.92
CA LEU A 132 89.33 4.75 41.32
C LEU A 132 90.44 5.34 42.20
N LYS A 133 90.22 5.44 43.52
CA LYS A 133 91.23 5.93 44.48
C LYS A 133 92.45 5.00 44.55
N ALA A 134 92.25 3.70 44.54
CA ALA A 134 93.35 2.73 44.50
C ALA A 134 94.16 2.86 43.20
N ALA A 135 93.50 3.06 42.05
CA ALA A 135 94.16 3.32 40.78
C ALA A 135 94.94 4.64 40.77
N ASP A 136 94.42 5.69 41.40
CA ASP A 136 95.12 6.96 41.60
C ASP A 136 96.38 6.80 42.47
N ALA A 137 96.30 5.95 43.51
CA ALA A 137 97.41 5.67 44.42
C ALA A 137 98.42 4.61 43.91
N GLY A 138 98.12 3.92 42.79
CA GLY A 138 98.92 2.81 42.29
C GLY A 138 98.84 1.53 43.12
N ASP A 139 97.80 1.37 43.95
CA ASP A 139 97.60 0.21 44.81
C ASP A 139 96.95 -0.95 44.04
N THR A 140 97.79 -1.78 43.43
CA THR A 140 97.34 -2.94 42.63
C THR A 140 96.69 -4.04 43.48
N ALA A 141 97.10 -4.19 44.75
CA ALA A 141 96.55 -5.23 45.62
C ALA A 141 95.06 -4.97 45.94
N THR A 142 94.71 -3.72 46.21
CA THR A 142 93.30 -3.32 46.43
C THR A 142 92.48 -3.47 45.14
N ILE A 143 93.05 -3.14 43.97
CA ILE A 143 92.38 -3.30 42.67
C ILE A 143 92.10 -4.77 42.39
N ASP A 144 93.09 -5.65 42.55
CA ASP A 144 92.94 -7.09 42.31
C ASP A 144 91.90 -7.71 43.24
N ALA A 145 91.92 -7.35 44.53
CA ALA A 145 90.91 -7.79 45.49
C ALA A 145 89.49 -7.30 45.13
N ALA A 146 89.36 -6.07 44.64
CA ALA A 146 88.07 -5.51 44.21
C ALA A 146 87.57 -6.15 42.90
N LEU A 147 88.45 -6.61 42.02
CA LEU A 147 88.09 -7.28 40.77
C LEU A 147 87.90 -8.80 40.91
N ALA A 148 88.31 -9.38 42.04
CA ALA A 148 88.17 -10.80 42.32
C ALA A 148 86.70 -11.25 42.35
N ALA A 149 86.45 -12.50 41.94
CA ALA A 149 85.13 -13.10 42.00
C ALA A 149 84.59 -13.08 43.44
N GLY A 150 83.34 -12.65 43.61
CA GLY A 150 82.70 -12.55 44.92
C GLY A 150 83.08 -11.31 45.75
N SER A 151 83.92 -10.41 45.23
CA SER A 151 84.19 -9.13 45.88
C SER A 151 82.91 -8.30 46.05
N PRO A 152 82.89 -7.32 46.97
CA PRO A 152 81.76 -6.39 47.11
C PRO A 152 81.40 -5.68 45.79
N LEU A 153 82.40 -5.23 45.02
CA LEU A 153 82.19 -4.59 43.71
C LEU A 153 81.51 -5.52 42.71
N ILE A 154 82.03 -6.75 42.57
CA ILE A 154 81.53 -7.73 41.60
C ILE A 154 80.13 -8.21 41.98
N THR A 155 79.87 -8.39 43.27
CA THR A 155 78.56 -8.78 43.81
C THR A 155 77.52 -7.68 43.61
N ALA A 156 77.83 -6.44 44.02
CA ALA A 156 76.95 -5.29 43.84
C ALA A 156 76.64 -5.04 42.35
N ARG A 157 77.65 -5.15 41.48
CA ARG A 157 77.46 -5.09 40.02
C ARG A 157 76.49 -6.15 39.52
N THR A 158 76.70 -7.41 39.89
CA THR A 158 75.89 -8.54 39.41
C THR A 158 74.44 -8.40 39.86
N ASN A 159 74.23 -8.00 41.11
CA ASN A 159 72.90 -7.79 41.66
C ASN A 159 72.20 -6.55 41.08
N THR A 160 72.94 -5.48 40.78
CA THR A 160 72.40 -4.31 40.05
C THR A 160 71.89 -4.72 38.67
N VAL A 161 72.70 -5.50 37.93
CA VAL A 161 72.31 -6.04 36.62
C VAL A 161 71.06 -6.91 36.72
N ALA A 162 71.04 -7.84 37.67
CA ALA A 162 69.88 -8.69 37.89
C ALA A 162 68.62 -7.89 38.23
N ALA A 163 68.74 -6.83 39.04
CA ALA A 163 67.61 -6.00 39.45
C ALA A 163 66.93 -5.31 38.24
N TYR A 164 67.68 -4.55 37.44
CA TYR A 164 67.07 -3.88 36.28
C TYR A 164 66.65 -4.88 35.19
N GLN A 165 67.36 -6.00 35.01
CA GLN A 165 66.93 -7.05 34.07
C GLN A 165 65.61 -7.71 34.49
N ASN A 166 65.38 -7.90 35.79
CA ASN A 166 64.11 -8.43 36.29
C ASN A 166 62.95 -7.46 36.01
N ILE A 167 63.17 -6.14 36.14
CA ILE A 167 62.18 -5.11 35.77
C ILE A 167 61.86 -5.20 34.27
N ALA A 168 62.88 -5.21 33.41
CA ALA A 168 62.67 -5.32 31.96
C ALA A 168 61.99 -6.64 31.56
N LYS A 169 62.35 -7.75 32.22
CA LYS A 169 61.73 -9.05 31.96
C LYS A 169 60.25 -9.05 32.35
N TYR A 170 59.93 -8.56 33.55
CA TYR A 170 58.55 -8.47 34.01
C TYR A 170 57.69 -7.68 33.01
N ASN A 171 58.18 -6.54 32.55
CA ASN A 171 57.46 -5.69 31.61
C ASN A 171 57.32 -6.32 30.21
N ARG A 172 58.33 -7.05 29.72
CA ARG A 172 58.20 -7.83 28.48
C ARG A 172 57.14 -8.92 28.61
N ASP A 173 57.17 -9.68 29.70
CA ASP A 173 56.22 -10.77 29.95
C ASP A 173 54.80 -10.19 30.09
N SER A 174 54.65 -9.03 30.75
CA SER A 174 53.39 -8.29 30.86
C SER A 174 52.87 -7.79 29.50
N ALA A 175 53.73 -7.18 28.67
CA ALA A 175 53.37 -6.74 27.33
C ALA A 175 52.95 -7.91 26.42
N GLU A 176 53.65 -9.05 26.49
CA GLU A 176 53.29 -10.24 25.74
C GLU A 176 51.91 -10.77 26.17
N GLN A 177 51.64 -10.80 27.47
CA GLN A 177 50.35 -11.23 28.01
C GLN A 177 49.22 -10.27 27.60
N LEU A 178 49.41 -8.96 27.73
CA LEU A 178 48.46 -7.94 27.28
C LEU A 178 48.16 -8.07 25.78
N ASN A 179 49.16 -8.37 24.97
CA ASN A 179 48.97 -8.58 23.53
C ASN A 179 48.13 -9.85 23.24
N LYS A 180 48.38 -10.97 23.95
CA LYS A 180 47.58 -12.19 23.84
C LYS A 180 46.13 -11.97 24.27
N ASP A 181 45.92 -11.27 25.38
CA ASP A 181 44.60 -10.94 25.90
C ASP A 181 43.84 -9.98 24.99
N SER A 182 44.55 -9.01 24.39
CA SER A 182 43.99 -8.08 23.40
C SER A 182 43.60 -8.78 22.11
N SER A 183 44.44 -9.68 21.59
CA SER A 183 44.12 -10.49 20.40
C SER A 183 42.91 -11.40 20.62
N SER A 184 42.84 -12.04 21.80
CA SER A 184 41.69 -12.88 22.18
C SER A 184 40.40 -12.06 22.32
N ALA A 185 40.47 -10.89 22.97
CA ALA A 185 39.34 -10.00 23.11
C ALA A 185 38.86 -9.43 21.76
N ALA A 186 39.79 -9.07 20.86
CA ALA A 186 39.45 -8.63 19.50
C ALA A 186 38.74 -9.73 18.70
N SER A 187 39.22 -10.97 18.82
CA SER A 187 38.59 -12.13 18.18
C SER A 187 37.18 -12.37 18.71
N ALA A 188 36.98 -12.31 20.04
CA ALA A 188 35.67 -12.44 20.66
C ALA A 188 34.71 -11.30 20.25
N ALA A 189 35.19 -10.04 20.26
CA ALA A 189 34.42 -8.89 19.82
C ALA A 189 33.99 -9.00 18.36
N THR A 190 34.89 -9.48 17.49
CA THR A 190 34.57 -9.73 16.07
C THR A 190 33.48 -10.78 15.93
N LEU A 191 33.58 -11.91 16.67
CA LEU A 191 32.54 -12.94 16.65
C LEU A 191 31.18 -12.40 17.12
N TYR A 192 31.15 -11.64 18.21
CA TYR A 192 29.91 -11.03 18.71
C TYR A 192 29.32 -10.03 17.72
N LEU A 193 30.14 -9.20 17.07
CA LEU A 193 29.68 -8.29 16.02
C LEU A 193 29.06 -9.03 14.83
N VAL A 194 29.67 -10.14 14.40
CA VAL A 194 29.13 -10.98 13.33
C VAL A 194 27.79 -11.58 13.73
N ILE A 195 27.69 -12.16 14.94
CA ILE A 195 26.44 -12.75 15.44
C ILE A 195 25.34 -11.69 15.53
N LEU A 196 25.61 -10.54 16.16
CA LEU A 196 24.66 -9.44 16.29
C LEU A 196 24.20 -8.91 14.92
N SER A 197 25.12 -8.80 13.96
CA SER A 197 24.81 -8.37 12.60
C SER A 197 23.91 -9.37 11.87
N ILE A 198 24.21 -10.67 11.93
CA ILE A 198 23.40 -11.72 11.32
C ILE A 198 22.01 -11.76 11.98
N THR A 199 21.93 -11.75 13.31
CA THR A 199 20.66 -11.71 14.04
C THR A 199 19.85 -10.47 13.67
N GLY A 200 20.51 -9.32 13.56
CA GLY A 200 19.88 -8.07 13.13
C GLY A 200 19.28 -8.14 11.73
N ILE A 201 20.02 -8.71 10.79
CA ILE A 201 19.56 -8.94 9.41
C ILE A 201 18.36 -9.90 9.39
N LEU A 202 18.43 -11.00 10.14
CA LEU A 202 17.34 -11.99 10.21
C LEU A 202 16.06 -11.38 10.80
N ILE A 203 16.18 -10.59 11.87
CA ILE A 203 15.05 -9.86 12.45
C ILE A 203 14.50 -8.85 11.45
N GLY A 204 15.37 -8.06 10.81
CA GLY A 204 14.97 -7.08 9.79
C GLY A 204 14.24 -7.72 8.62
N LEU A 205 14.74 -8.85 8.12
CA LEU A 205 14.08 -9.63 7.06
C LEU A 205 12.74 -10.20 7.52
N GLY A 206 12.67 -10.74 8.73
CA GLY A 206 11.43 -11.23 9.32
C GLY A 206 10.36 -10.14 9.43
N VAL A 207 10.73 -8.95 9.92
CA VAL A 207 9.86 -7.77 9.98
C VAL A 207 9.42 -7.35 8.57
N ALA A 208 10.35 -7.28 7.61
CA ALA A 208 10.04 -6.88 6.23
C ALA A 208 9.06 -7.85 5.55
N LEU A 209 9.28 -9.15 5.66
CA LEU A 209 8.39 -10.18 5.12
C LEU A 209 7.02 -10.14 5.79
N TYR A 210 6.99 -9.95 7.11
CA TYR A 210 5.74 -9.84 7.85
C TYR A 210 4.92 -8.60 7.43
N LEU A 211 5.57 -7.43 7.35
CA LEU A 211 4.92 -6.19 6.91
C LEU A 211 4.42 -6.29 5.47
N SER A 212 5.22 -6.88 4.56
CA SER A 212 4.80 -7.13 3.18
C SER A 212 3.54 -7.99 3.13
N LYS A 213 3.46 -9.07 3.90
CA LYS A 213 2.26 -9.91 3.96
C LYS A 213 1.06 -9.19 4.61
N SER A 214 1.28 -8.41 5.67
CA SER A 214 0.22 -7.70 6.39
C SER A 214 -0.33 -6.49 5.64
N ILE A 215 0.45 -5.89 4.74
CA ILE A 215 0.05 -4.69 3.98
C ILE A 215 -0.24 -5.04 2.51
N THR A 216 0.76 -5.52 1.78
CA THR A 216 0.68 -5.76 0.33
C THR A 216 -0.39 -6.76 -0.03
N GLY A 217 -0.49 -7.89 0.68
CA GLY A 217 -1.46 -8.94 0.36
C GLY A 217 -2.92 -8.43 0.39
N PRO A 218 -3.36 -7.76 1.47
CA PRO A 218 -4.72 -7.22 1.54
C PRO A 218 -4.99 -6.03 0.61
N LEU A 219 -3.97 -5.24 0.26
CA LEU A 219 -4.10 -4.23 -0.79
C LEU A 219 -4.29 -4.88 -2.18
N ASP A 220 -3.59 -5.97 -2.46
CA ASP A 220 -3.76 -6.73 -3.71
C ASP A 220 -5.17 -7.36 -3.80
N GLN A 221 -5.70 -7.85 -2.67
CA GLN A 221 -7.11 -8.29 -2.60
C GLN A 221 -8.08 -7.14 -2.91
N ALA A 222 -7.85 -5.95 -2.37
CA ALA A 222 -8.67 -4.77 -2.66
C ALA A 222 -8.61 -4.39 -4.14
N ALA A 223 -7.42 -4.39 -4.75
CA ALA A 223 -7.25 -4.12 -6.18
C ALA A 223 -7.99 -5.15 -7.05
N ASN A 224 -7.87 -6.44 -6.72
CA ASN A 224 -8.59 -7.50 -7.43
C ASN A 224 -10.12 -7.37 -7.25
N ASN A 225 -10.60 -7.02 -6.06
CA ASN A 225 -12.03 -6.79 -5.84
C ASN A 225 -12.56 -5.60 -6.64
N LEU A 226 -11.82 -4.48 -6.70
CA LEU A 226 -12.15 -3.35 -7.58
C LEU A 226 -12.20 -3.76 -9.05
N LYS A 227 -11.27 -4.62 -9.49
CA LYS A 227 -11.28 -5.15 -10.85
C LYS A 227 -12.56 -5.94 -11.14
N GLU A 228 -13.03 -6.75 -10.20
CA GLU A 228 -14.29 -7.47 -10.35
C GLU A 228 -15.51 -6.53 -10.33
N LEU A 229 -15.53 -5.54 -9.43
CA LEU A 229 -16.57 -4.50 -9.43
C LEU A 229 -16.61 -3.71 -10.75
N SER A 230 -15.45 -3.41 -11.34
CA SER A 230 -15.36 -2.70 -12.62
C SER A 230 -15.94 -3.50 -13.80
N LYS A 231 -16.02 -4.82 -13.67
CA LYS A 231 -16.67 -5.72 -14.65
C LYS A 231 -18.17 -5.91 -14.38
N GLY A 232 -18.72 -5.25 -13.36
CA GLY A 232 -20.12 -5.41 -12.95
C GLY A 232 -20.39 -6.56 -11.98
N HIS A 233 -19.36 -7.24 -11.45
CA HIS A 233 -19.53 -8.30 -10.45
C HIS A 233 -19.79 -7.74 -9.05
N LEU A 234 -20.95 -7.11 -8.87
CA LEU A 234 -21.31 -6.39 -7.65
C LEU A 234 -21.52 -7.31 -6.42
N SER A 235 -21.48 -8.63 -6.58
CA SER A 235 -21.53 -9.61 -5.48
C SER A 235 -20.19 -9.83 -4.80
N ALA A 236 -19.08 -9.43 -5.43
CA ALA A 236 -17.75 -9.59 -4.87
C ALA A 236 -17.62 -8.82 -3.55
N ARG A 237 -17.05 -9.44 -2.53
CA ARG A 237 -16.79 -8.83 -1.21
C ARG A 237 -15.37 -9.12 -0.77
N LEU A 238 -14.78 -8.16 -0.08
CA LEU A 238 -13.47 -8.31 0.54
C LEU A 238 -13.56 -9.07 1.85
N ASN A 239 -14.57 -8.77 2.68
CA ASN A 239 -14.76 -9.42 3.99
C ASN A 239 -13.48 -9.44 4.85
N LEU A 240 -12.67 -8.37 4.77
CA LEU A 240 -11.46 -8.26 5.56
C LEU A 240 -11.82 -7.90 7.00
N ASN A 241 -11.62 -8.85 7.91
CA ASN A 241 -11.83 -8.65 9.34
C ASN A 241 -10.61 -7.94 9.96
N ARG A 242 -10.46 -6.64 9.72
CA ARG A 242 -9.37 -5.82 10.28
C ARG A 242 -9.89 -4.51 10.84
N LYS A 243 -9.20 -3.98 11.85
CA LYS A 243 -9.55 -2.71 12.50
C LYS A 243 -8.68 -1.52 12.06
N ASP A 244 -7.69 -1.75 11.20
CA ASP A 244 -6.82 -0.71 10.65
C ASP A 244 -7.43 -0.04 9.40
N GLU A 245 -6.67 0.85 8.77
CA GLU A 245 -7.11 1.61 7.59
C GLU A 245 -7.46 0.70 6.40
N ILE A 246 -6.80 -0.46 6.27
CA ILE A 246 -7.12 -1.43 5.22
C ILE A 246 -8.48 -2.08 5.50
N GLY A 247 -8.76 -2.43 6.76
CA GLY A 247 -10.07 -2.94 7.17
C GLY A 247 -11.19 -1.91 7.01
N GLU A 248 -10.90 -0.63 7.26
CA GLU A 248 -11.84 0.47 7.03
C GLU A 248 -12.16 0.63 5.54
N MET A 249 -11.14 0.68 4.69
CA MET A 249 -11.29 0.71 3.23
C MET A 249 -12.12 -0.49 2.73
N ALA A 250 -11.83 -1.70 3.21
CA ALA A 250 -12.56 -2.90 2.83
C ALA A 250 -14.05 -2.82 3.20
N ARG A 251 -14.38 -2.33 4.41
CA ARG A 251 -15.78 -2.11 4.82
C ARG A 251 -16.49 -1.10 3.94
N ILE A 252 -15.82 0.00 3.58
CA ILE A 252 -16.39 1.02 2.69
C ILE A 252 -16.68 0.42 1.31
N MET A 253 -15.73 -0.35 0.75
CA MET A 253 -15.90 -1.02 -0.54
C MET A 253 -17.03 -2.07 -0.52
N ASP A 254 -17.12 -2.87 0.55
CA ASP A 254 -18.19 -3.86 0.71
C ASP A 254 -19.57 -3.19 0.82
N ASN A 255 -19.65 -2.05 1.53
CA ASN A 255 -20.87 -1.25 1.62
C ASN A 255 -21.23 -0.60 0.28
N TYR A 256 -20.25 -0.10 -0.47
CA TYR A 256 -20.46 0.44 -1.81
C TYR A 256 -21.02 -0.63 -2.76
N ALA A 257 -20.38 -1.80 -2.82
CA ALA A 257 -20.85 -2.92 -3.65
C ALA A 257 -22.26 -3.36 -3.25
N LYS A 258 -22.56 -3.45 -1.95
CA LYS A 258 -23.90 -3.74 -1.43
C LYS A 258 -24.93 -2.68 -1.83
N GLY A 259 -24.55 -1.41 -1.76
CA GLY A 259 -25.36 -0.29 -2.24
C GLY A 259 -25.71 -0.45 -3.72
N GLN A 260 -24.72 -0.70 -4.57
CA GLN A 260 -24.94 -0.84 -6.00
C GLN A 260 -25.82 -2.05 -6.35
N GLN A 261 -25.67 -3.18 -5.65
CA GLN A 261 -26.58 -4.32 -5.82
C GLN A 261 -28.02 -3.98 -5.45
N LYS A 262 -28.21 -3.32 -4.31
CA LYS A 262 -29.54 -3.02 -3.80
C LYS A 262 -30.25 -1.97 -4.66
N TYR A 263 -29.57 -0.87 -4.96
CA TYR A 263 -30.18 0.30 -5.57
C TYR A 263 -30.15 0.25 -7.09
N VAL A 264 -29.04 -0.14 -7.72
CA VAL A 264 -28.97 -0.17 -9.19
C VAL A 264 -29.55 -1.48 -9.72
N LEU A 265 -28.92 -2.61 -9.37
CA LEU A 265 -29.34 -3.90 -9.92
C LEU A 265 -30.76 -4.27 -9.49
N GLY A 266 -31.06 -4.13 -8.20
CA GLY A 266 -32.40 -4.42 -7.66
C GLY A 266 -33.51 -3.57 -8.28
N THR A 267 -33.25 -2.28 -8.53
CA THR A 267 -34.24 -1.42 -9.21
C THR A 267 -34.40 -1.79 -10.67
N MET A 268 -33.29 -2.04 -11.39
CA MET A 268 -33.36 -2.44 -12.80
C MET A 268 -34.12 -3.75 -12.99
N GLN A 269 -33.96 -4.72 -12.07
CA GLN A 269 -34.73 -5.97 -12.08
C GLN A 269 -36.23 -5.71 -11.92
N LYS A 270 -36.61 -4.86 -10.97
CA LYS A 270 -38.02 -4.48 -10.78
C LYS A 270 -38.62 -3.80 -12.00
N ILE A 271 -37.89 -2.87 -12.62
CA ILE A 271 -38.32 -2.22 -13.87
C ILE A 271 -38.50 -3.27 -14.98
N ALA A 272 -37.58 -4.22 -15.10
CA ALA A 272 -37.67 -5.30 -16.09
C ALA A 272 -38.89 -6.21 -15.85
N GLU A 273 -39.31 -6.39 -14.60
CA GLU A 273 -40.52 -7.12 -14.22
C GLU A 273 -41.81 -6.26 -14.30
N GLY A 274 -41.70 -4.97 -14.63
CA GLY A 274 -42.81 -4.03 -14.67
C GLY A 274 -43.27 -3.51 -13.30
N ASP A 275 -42.54 -3.78 -12.22
CA ASP A 275 -42.77 -3.16 -10.91
C ASP A 275 -42.23 -1.73 -10.89
N LEU A 276 -43.12 -0.79 -11.20
CA LEU A 276 -42.85 0.65 -11.21
C LEU A 276 -43.31 1.35 -9.92
N SER A 277 -43.67 0.59 -8.89
CA SER A 277 -44.19 1.13 -7.62
C SER A 277 -43.09 1.57 -6.64
N SER A 278 -41.83 1.32 -7.00
CA SER A 278 -40.70 1.50 -6.09
C SER A 278 -40.38 2.97 -5.86
N LYS A 279 -40.45 3.40 -4.59
CA LYS A 279 -39.96 4.70 -4.13
C LYS A 279 -38.54 4.56 -3.59
N LEU A 280 -37.58 5.10 -4.32
CA LEU A 280 -36.19 5.09 -3.88
C LEU A 280 -35.91 6.29 -2.98
N LYS A 281 -35.09 6.07 -1.94
CA LYS A 281 -34.62 7.13 -1.04
C LYS A 281 -33.14 7.38 -1.28
N ALA A 282 -32.79 8.62 -1.59
CA ALA A 282 -31.41 9.06 -1.75
C ALA A 282 -30.60 8.80 -0.47
N GLN A 283 -29.35 8.37 -0.63
CA GLN A 283 -28.45 8.10 0.50
C GLN A 283 -28.04 9.38 1.21
N ASP A 284 -27.73 10.42 0.44
CA ASP A 284 -27.44 11.78 0.92
C ASP A 284 -27.85 12.83 -0.12
N ALA A 285 -27.54 14.11 0.15
CA ALA A 285 -27.90 15.23 -0.72
C ALA A 285 -27.13 15.27 -2.06
N GLN A 286 -26.02 14.53 -2.19
CA GLN A 286 -25.18 14.45 -3.38
C GLN A 286 -25.42 13.14 -4.17
N ASP A 287 -26.38 12.31 -3.77
CA ASP A 287 -26.72 11.07 -4.48
C ASP A 287 -27.27 11.38 -5.87
N GLU A 288 -26.50 11.05 -6.91
CA GLU A 288 -26.90 11.21 -8.31
C GLU A 288 -27.64 9.98 -8.88
N VAL A 289 -27.45 8.81 -8.29
CA VAL A 289 -27.93 7.54 -8.85
C VAL A 289 -29.42 7.36 -8.57
N VAL A 290 -29.83 7.58 -7.32
CA VAL A 290 -31.23 7.36 -6.91
C VAL A 290 -32.20 8.29 -7.67
N PRO A 291 -31.96 9.61 -7.78
CA PRO A 291 -32.86 10.50 -8.54
C PRO A 291 -32.97 10.13 -10.02
N ALA A 292 -31.87 9.70 -10.65
CA ALA A 292 -31.88 9.25 -12.05
C ALA A 292 -32.70 7.98 -12.25
N LEU A 293 -32.56 7.00 -11.35
CA LEU A 293 -33.38 5.78 -11.36
C LEU A 293 -34.86 6.09 -11.12
N GLN A 294 -35.17 6.99 -10.17
CA GLN A 294 -36.54 7.42 -9.90
C GLN A 294 -37.16 8.10 -11.13
N THR A 295 -36.42 8.98 -11.79
CA THR A 295 -36.88 9.63 -13.04
C THR A 295 -37.19 8.60 -14.14
N THR A 296 -36.41 7.52 -14.20
CA THR A 296 -36.64 6.41 -15.15
C THR A 296 -37.94 5.68 -14.81
N ILE A 297 -38.16 5.33 -13.54
CA ILE A 297 -39.40 4.70 -13.07
C ILE A 297 -40.61 5.59 -13.40
N ASP A 298 -40.55 6.87 -13.04
CA ASP A 298 -41.64 7.83 -13.21
C ASP A 298 -42.00 7.99 -14.70
N SER A 299 -40.99 8.01 -15.58
CA SER A 299 -41.19 8.13 -17.02
C SER A 299 -41.88 6.90 -17.62
N ILE A 300 -41.49 5.70 -17.20
CA ILE A 300 -42.11 4.45 -17.67
C ILE A 300 -43.52 4.32 -17.08
N ALA A 301 -43.72 4.67 -15.81
CA ALA A 301 -45.01 4.61 -15.14
C ALA A 301 -46.03 5.53 -15.81
N ALA A 302 -45.64 6.77 -16.10
CA ALA A 302 -46.49 7.72 -16.82
C ALA A 302 -46.82 7.23 -18.24
N LEU A 303 -45.89 6.57 -18.93
CA LEU A 303 -46.13 6.02 -20.27
C LEU A 303 -47.16 4.89 -20.23
N VAL A 304 -47.02 3.97 -19.26
CA VAL A 304 -47.96 2.87 -19.04
C VAL A 304 -49.34 3.41 -18.68
N GLU A 305 -49.42 4.45 -17.84
CA GLU A 305 -50.68 5.11 -17.48
C GLU A 305 -51.37 5.73 -18.70
N GLU A 306 -50.61 6.48 -19.52
CA GLU A 306 -51.13 7.11 -20.74
C GLU A 306 -51.63 6.07 -21.75
N ALA A 307 -50.87 4.98 -21.96
CA ALA A 307 -51.26 3.88 -22.83
C ALA A 307 -52.53 3.16 -22.33
N ASN A 308 -52.62 2.89 -21.03
CA ASN A 308 -53.80 2.27 -20.42
C ASN A 308 -55.04 3.17 -20.52
N MET A 309 -54.87 4.49 -20.36
CA MET A 309 -55.94 5.47 -20.54
C MET A 309 -56.49 5.42 -21.98
N LEU A 310 -55.60 5.43 -22.99
CA LEU A 310 -56.01 5.35 -24.39
C LEU A 310 -56.67 4.02 -24.73
N SER A 311 -56.12 2.91 -24.23
CA SER A 311 -56.70 1.58 -24.40
C SER A 311 -58.11 1.52 -23.82
N LYS A 312 -58.30 2.01 -22.59
CA LYS A 312 -59.62 2.08 -21.94
C LYS A 312 -60.59 2.96 -22.72
N ALA A 313 -60.15 4.13 -23.19
CA ALA A 313 -60.98 5.00 -24.01
C ALA A 313 -61.41 4.32 -25.33
N ALA A 314 -60.51 3.58 -25.97
CA ALA A 314 -60.82 2.83 -27.18
C ALA A 314 -61.83 1.70 -26.94
N VAL A 315 -61.65 0.91 -25.87
CA VAL A 315 -62.60 -0.15 -25.46
C VAL A 315 -63.98 0.42 -25.15
N GLU A 316 -64.04 1.59 -24.52
CA GLU A 316 -65.29 2.29 -24.20
C GLU A 316 -65.87 3.08 -25.40
N GLY A 317 -65.31 2.92 -26.61
CA GLY A 317 -65.80 3.56 -27.83
C GLY A 317 -65.52 5.06 -27.95
N ARG A 318 -64.76 5.65 -27.01
CA ARG A 318 -64.35 7.07 -27.04
C ARG A 318 -63.13 7.28 -27.94
N LEU A 319 -63.30 6.99 -29.22
CA LEU A 319 -62.22 7.00 -30.21
C LEU A 319 -61.64 8.39 -30.50
N SER A 320 -62.24 9.49 -30.01
CA SER A 320 -61.68 10.85 -30.15
C SER A 320 -60.61 11.18 -29.09
N THR A 321 -60.43 10.32 -28.08
CA THR A 321 -59.41 10.51 -27.05
C THR A 321 -58.01 10.36 -27.65
N ARG A 322 -57.09 11.26 -27.30
CA ARG A 322 -55.69 11.25 -27.77
C ARG A 322 -54.74 11.39 -26.59
N GLY A 323 -53.56 10.78 -26.71
CA GLY A 323 -52.53 10.83 -25.70
C GLY A 323 -51.71 12.11 -25.79
N HIS A 324 -51.23 12.58 -24.64
CA HIS A 324 -50.45 13.81 -24.52
C HIS A 324 -48.96 13.56 -24.76
N ALA A 325 -48.57 13.47 -26.02
CA ALA A 325 -47.19 13.18 -26.42
C ALA A 325 -46.14 14.17 -25.86
N ASP A 326 -46.51 15.43 -25.63
CA ASP A 326 -45.58 16.47 -25.16
C ASP A 326 -45.15 16.33 -23.69
N LYS A 327 -45.83 15.47 -22.91
CA LYS A 327 -45.38 15.11 -21.55
C LYS A 327 -44.13 14.22 -21.57
N PHE A 328 -43.84 13.59 -22.69
CA PHE A 328 -42.77 12.60 -22.84
C PHE A 328 -41.60 13.15 -23.66
N LYS A 329 -40.44 12.50 -23.53
CA LYS A 329 -39.21 12.85 -24.26
C LYS A 329 -38.69 11.65 -25.04
N GLY A 330 -37.97 11.90 -26.14
CA GLY A 330 -37.29 10.87 -26.93
C GLY A 330 -38.26 9.77 -27.41
N GLY A 331 -37.84 8.50 -27.28
CA GLY A 331 -38.62 7.34 -27.73
C GLY A 331 -40.01 7.24 -27.10
N TYR A 332 -40.18 7.65 -25.84
CA TYR A 332 -41.49 7.62 -25.17
C TYR A 332 -42.52 8.55 -25.84
N LYS A 333 -42.08 9.71 -26.33
CA LYS A 333 -42.93 10.65 -27.07
C LYS A 333 -43.37 10.07 -28.41
N GLU A 334 -42.48 9.39 -29.11
CA GLU A 334 -42.78 8.75 -30.39
C GLU A 334 -43.77 7.59 -30.24
N ILE A 335 -43.72 6.84 -29.13
CA ILE A 335 -44.73 5.81 -28.82
C ILE A 335 -46.13 6.43 -28.75
N ILE A 336 -46.31 7.49 -27.96
CA ILE A 336 -47.64 8.15 -27.83
C ILE A 336 -48.10 8.77 -29.15
N ARG A 337 -47.19 9.36 -29.93
CA ARG A 337 -47.50 9.83 -31.29
C ARG A 337 -47.97 8.69 -32.20
N GLY A 338 -47.29 7.55 -32.16
CA GLY A 338 -47.68 6.36 -32.93
C GLY A 338 -49.07 5.85 -32.54
N PHE A 339 -49.40 5.82 -31.24
CA PHE A 339 -50.75 5.50 -30.77
C PHE A 339 -51.80 6.48 -31.32
N ASN A 340 -51.52 7.78 -31.26
CA ASN A 340 -52.42 8.80 -31.80
C ASN A 340 -52.64 8.64 -33.31
N GLN A 341 -51.56 8.42 -34.07
CA GLN A 341 -51.64 8.18 -35.52
C GLN A 341 -52.43 6.91 -35.85
N THR A 342 -52.26 5.86 -35.04
CA THR A 342 -53.04 4.62 -35.19
C THR A 342 -54.53 4.89 -34.98
N LEU A 343 -54.89 5.67 -33.94
CA LEU A 343 -56.26 6.08 -33.69
C LEU A 343 -56.80 6.95 -34.84
N ASP A 344 -56.02 7.90 -35.35
CA ASP A 344 -56.42 8.74 -36.50
C ASP A 344 -56.72 7.91 -37.75
N GLY A 345 -55.92 6.86 -38.00
CA GLY A 345 -56.14 5.92 -39.11
C GLY A 345 -57.42 5.08 -38.99
N VAL A 346 -57.93 4.87 -37.77
CA VAL A 346 -59.15 4.07 -37.51
C VAL A 346 -60.40 4.95 -37.37
N VAL A 347 -60.27 6.12 -36.74
CA VAL A 347 -61.39 7.02 -36.41
C VAL A 347 -62.07 7.56 -37.66
N GLY A 348 -61.30 7.99 -38.66
CA GLY A 348 -61.84 8.53 -39.90
C GLY A 348 -62.80 7.57 -40.61
N PRO A 349 -62.35 6.34 -40.97
CA PRO A 349 -63.20 5.32 -41.57
C PRO A 349 -64.44 4.95 -40.74
N VAL A 350 -64.30 4.83 -39.41
CA VAL A 350 -65.43 4.48 -38.53
C VAL A 350 -66.48 5.59 -38.51
N ASN A 351 -66.06 6.86 -38.38
CA ASN A 351 -66.98 8.00 -38.40
C ASN A 351 -67.71 8.11 -39.73
N GLU A 352 -67.02 7.88 -40.84
CA GLU A 352 -67.63 7.93 -42.16
C GLU A 352 -68.63 6.78 -42.39
N ALA A 353 -68.31 5.59 -41.90
CA ALA A 353 -69.25 4.48 -41.91
C ALA A 353 -70.50 4.76 -41.05
N MET A 354 -70.34 5.40 -39.89
CA MET A 354 -71.48 5.85 -39.07
C MET A 354 -72.33 6.89 -39.81
N ARG A 355 -71.71 7.85 -40.52
CA ARG A 355 -72.41 8.86 -41.32
C ARG A 355 -73.25 8.20 -42.43
N VAL A 356 -72.64 7.35 -43.26
CA VAL A 356 -73.33 6.66 -44.36
C VAL A 356 -74.42 5.74 -43.83
N SER A 357 -74.18 5.03 -42.72
CA SER A 357 -75.22 4.21 -42.07
C SER A 357 -76.39 5.06 -41.58
N GLY A 358 -76.14 6.27 -41.07
CA GLY A 358 -77.17 7.23 -40.68
C GLY A 358 -78.00 7.75 -41.86
N GLU A 359 -77.38 7.96 -43.03
CA GLU A 359 -78.09 8.28 -44.28
C GLU A 359 -79.00 7.13 -44.72
N TYR A 360 -78.49 5.90 -44.68
CA TYR A 360 -79.27 4.70 -45.00
C TYR A 360 -80.46 4.50 -44.05
N ALA A 361 -80.28 4.77 -42.76
CA ALA A 361 -81.36 4.70 -41.77
C ALA A 361 -82.48 5.74 -42.04
N GLN A 362 -82.16 6.86 -42.69
CA GLN A 362 -83.12 7.88 -43.13
C GLN A 362 -83.72 7.57 -44.51
N GLY A 363 -83.40 6.41 -45.11
CA GLY A 363 -83.87 5.98 -46.42
C GLY A 363 -83.06 6.54 -47.59
N ASN A 364 -81.99 7.30 -47.35
CA ASN A 364 -81.13 7.81 -48.41
C ASN A 364 -80.07 6.79 -48.83
N PHE A 365 -80.47 5.81 -49.63
CA PHE A 365 -79.56 4.78 -50.17
C PHE A 365 -78.67 5.26 -51.32
N THR A 366 -78.72 6.55 -51.68
CA THR A 366 -77.80 7.13 -52.67
C THR A 366 -76.50 7.61 -52.03
N ALA A 367 -76.47 7.78 -50.70
CA ALA A 367 -75.28 8.17 -49.96
C ALA A 367 -74.14 7.16 -50.14
N ARG A 368 -72.91 7.65 -50.32
CA ARG A 368 -71.70 6.84 -50.43
C ARG A 368 -70.66 7.34 -49.46
N VAL A 369 -69.71 6.48 -49.15
CA VAL A 369 -68.47 6.84 -48.45
C VAL A 369 -67.73 7.89 -49.29
N ASP A 370 -67.33 9.00 -48.67
CA ASP A 370 -66.62 10.10 -49.33
C ASP A 370 -65.35 9.59 -50.02
N GLU A 371 -65.21 9.91 -51.30
CA GLU A 371 -64.02 9.55 -52.10
C GLU A 371 -62.78 10.33 -51.65
N LYS A 372 -62.94 11.46 -50.98
CA LYS A 372 -61.84 12.23 -50.40
C LYS A 372 -61.26 11.58 -49.15
N LEU A 373 -61.99 10.67 -48.51
CA LEU A 373 -61.48 9.94 -47.36
C LEU A 373 -60.49 8.88 -47.84
N ASN A 374 -59.20 9.14 -47.57
CA ASN A 374 -58.15 8.18 -47.88
C ASN A 374 -58.22 6.98 -46.93
N VAL A 375 -58.75 5.86 -47.42
CA VAL A 375 -58.81 4.58 -46.69
C VAL A 375 -57.81 3.59 -47.29
N GLN A 376 -57.14 2.83 -46.44
CA GLN A 376 -56.14 1.85 -46.84
C GLN A 376 -56.42 0.48 -46.19
N GLY A 377 -55.84 -0.59 -46.74
CA GLY A 377 -55.98 -1.94 -46.18
C GLY A 377 -57.43 -2.44 -46.13
N ASP A 378 -57.82 -3.06 -45.01
CA ASP A 378 -59.15 -3.66 -44.86
C ASP A 378 -60.30 -2.64 -44.89
N PHE A 379 -60.04 -1.37 -44.57
CA PHE A 379 -61.06 -0.31 -44.69
C PHE A 379 -61.46 -0.05 -46.15
N VAL A 380 -60.63 -0.41 -47.15
CA VAL A 380 -61.03 -0.34 -48.57
C VAL A 380 -62.16 -1.34 -48.85
N LYS A 381 -62.01 -2.59 -48.39
CA LYS A 381 -63.05 -3.63 -48.54
C LYS A 381 -64.32 -3.21 -47.81
N PHE A 382 -64.17 -2.66 -46.60
CA PHE A 382 -65.31 -2.17 -45.81
C PHE A 382 -66.05 -1.03 -46.50
N LYS A 383 -65.32 -0.03 -47.05
CA LYS A 383 -65.89 1.03 -47.89
C LYS A 383 -66.68 0.48 -49.07
N GLN A 384 -66.10 -0.46 -49.81
CA GLN A 384 -66.75 -1.08 -50.97
C GLN A 384 -68.03 -1.82 -50.57
N ALA A 385 -67.99 -2.61 -49.49
CA ALA A 385 -69.16 -3.30 -48.98
C ALA A 385 -70.28 -2.32 -48.60
N LEU A 386 -69.96 -1.23 -47.90
CA LEU A 386 -70.94 -0.22 -47.49
C LEU A 386 -71.55 0.51 -48.68
N ASN A 387 -70.75 0.84 -49.69
CA ASN A 387 -71.24 1.44 -50.94
C ASN A 387 -72.13 0.45 -51.72
N ASN A 388 -71.75 -0.82 -51.80
CA ASN A 388 -72.51 -1.85 -52.48
C ASN A 388 -73.89 -2.08 -51.85
N ILE A 389 -74.01 -2.00 -50.52
CA ILE A 389 -75.31 -2.04 -49.84
C ILE A 389 -76.24 -0.94 -50.39
N GLY A 390 -75.77 0.31 -50.46
CA GLY A 390 -76.57 1.40 -50.99
C GLY A 390 -76.93 1.24 -52.46
N ILE A 391 -76.02 0.67 -53.27
CA ILE A 391 -76.26 0.38 -54.69
C ILE A 391 -77.38 -0.66 -54.85
N GLU A 392 -77.26 -1.82 -54.20
CA GLU A 392 -78.20 -2.92 -54.35
C GLU A 392 -79.58 -2.60 -53.76
N VAL A 393 -79.63 -1.87 -52.63
CA VAL A 393 -80.90 -1.41 -52.07
C VAL A 393 -81.56 -0.36 -52.96
N SER A 394 -80.82 0.61 -53.49
CA SER A 394 -81.37 1.60 -54.44
C SER A 394 -81.91 0.94 -55.71
N LYS A 395 -81.20 -0.06 -56.23
CA LYS A 395 -81.64 -0.86 -57.38
C LYS A 395 -82.93 -1.61 -57.07
N SER A 396 -83.00 -2.26 -55.91
CA SER A 396 -84.20 -2.98 -55.46
C SER A 396 -85.40 -2.03 -55.30
N MET A 397 -85.21 -0.86 -54.70
CA MET A 397 -86.26 0.18 -54.57
C MET A 397 -86.74 0.69 -55.93
N THR A 398 -85.84 0.82 -56.91
CA THR A 398 -86.22 1.21 -58.28
C THR A 398 -87.11 0.15 -58.93
N VAL A 399 -86.75 -1.13 -58.79
CA VAL A 399 -87.55 -2.26 -59.28
C VAL A 399 -88.92 -2.30 -58.60
N VAL A 400 -88.97 -2.12 -57.27
CA VAL A 400 -90.23 -2.06 -56.53
C VAL A 400 -91.09 -0.87 -56.98
N ASN A 401 -90.53 0.32 -57.11
CA ASN A 401 -91.27 1.49 -57.61
C ASN A 401 -91.80 1.27 -59.04
N GLN A 402 -91.02 0.62 -59.91
CA GLN A 402 -91.46 0.27 -61.25
C GLN A 402 -92.58 -0.77 -61.25
N GLN A 403 -92.50 -1.79 -60.38
CA GLN A 403 -93.57 -2.78 -60.20
C GLN A 403 -94.83 -2.16 -59.59
N VAL A 404 -94.71 -1.27 -58.61
CA VAL A 404 -95.84 -0.52 -58.04
C VAL A 404 -96.47 0.39 -59.11
N GLY A 405 -95.66 1.03 -59.94
CA GLY A 405 -96.15 1.82 -61.08
C GLY A 405 -96.89 0.96 -62.11
N ASN A 406 -96.34 -0.20 -62.47
CA ASN A 406 -97.01 -1.16 -63.35
C ASN A 406 -98.29 -1.71 -62.72
N LEU A 407 -98.29 -2.00 -61.42
CA LEU A 407 -99.48 -2.46 -60.69
C LEU A 407 -100.56 -1.38 -60.64
N ALA A 408 -100.18 -0.12 -60.42
CA ALA A 408 -101.11 1.01 -60.46
C ALA A 408 -101.74 1.15 -61.86
N ALA A 409 -100.93 1.06 -62.93
CA ALA A 409 -101.43 1.06 -64.30
C ALA A 409 -102.36 -0.13 -64.60
N SER A 410 -101.99 -1.35 -64.17
CA SER A 410 -102.85 -2.53 -64.30
C SER A 410 -104.12 -2.44 -63.44
N ALA A 411 -104.09 -1.76 -62.29
CA ALA A 411 -105.27 -1.51 -61.47
C ALA A 411 -106.21 -0.49 -62.13
N GLU A 412 -105.68 0.55 -62.78
CA GLU A 412 -106.47 1.47 -63.62
C GLU A 412 -107.12 0.73 -64.81
N GLU A 413 -106.38 -0.14 -65.50
CA GLU A 413 -106.89 -0.96 -66.61
C GLU A 413 -107.94 -1.97 -66.16
N ALA A 414 -107.75 -2.59 -64.98
CA ALA A 414 -108.74 -3.48 -64.37
C ALA A 414 -110.00 -2.73 -63.94
N ASN A 415 -109.89 -1.52 -63.37
CA ASN A 415 -111.05 -0.68 -63.05
C ASN A 415 -111.82 -0.29 -64.33
N ALA A 416 -111.12 0.10 -65.40
CA ALA A 416 -111.76 0.39 -66.68
C ALA A 416 -112.48 -0.85 -67.26
N SER A 417 -111.87 -2.03 -67.15
CA SER A 417 -112.49 -3.30 -67.56
C SER A 417 -113.70 -3.67 -66.69
N VAL A 418 -113.67 -3.39 -65.37
CA VAL A 418 -114.83 -3.57 -64.47
C VAL A 418 -115.96 -2.61 -64.85
N GLU A 419 -115.67 -1.35 -65.18
CA GLU A 419 -116.67 -0.41 -65.70
C GLU A 419 -117.28 -0.91 -67.02
N GLU A 420 -116.46 -1.44 -67.94
CA GLU A 420 -116.92 -2.02 -69.21
C GLU A 420 -117.80 -3.26 -69.01
N VAL A 421 -117.42 -4.18 -68.13
CA VAL A 421 -118.23 -5.36 -67.76
C VAL A 421 -119.51 -4.95 -67.03
N SER A 422 -119.47 -3.95 -66.15
CA SER A 422 -120.66 -3.43 -65.47
C SER A 422 -121.64 -2.78 -66.47
N ALA A 423 -121.12 -2.05 -67.45
CA ALA A 423 -121.90 -1.52 -68.58
C ALA A 423 -122.47 -2.64 -69.47
N GLY A 424 -121.67 -3.67 -69.78
CA GLY A 424 -122.11 -4.85 -70.55
C GLY A 424 -123.16 -5.69 -69.81
N SER A 425 -123.03 -5.84 -68.49
CA SER A 425 -124.00 -6.54 -67.64
C SER A 425 -125.34 -5.79 -67.58
N ALA A 426 -125.30 -4.46 -67.51
CA ALA A 426 -126.48 -3.61 -67.62
C ALA A 426 -127.15 -3.67 -69.01
N GLN A 427 -126.38 -3.96 -70.06
CA GLN A 427 -126.88 -4.18 -71.43
C GLN A 427 -127.53 -5.56 -71.59
N VAL A 428 -126.95 -6.61 -71.00
CA VAL A 428 -127.49 -7.99 -71.03
C VAL A 428 -128.74 -8.12 -70.15
N ALA A 429 -128.82 -7.42 -69.02
CA ALA A 429 -130.03 -7.39 -68.18
C ALA A 429 -131.22 -6.65 -68.85
N ARG A 430 -131.03 -6.01 -70.01
CA ARG A 430 -132.07 -5.32 -70.81
C ARG A 430 -132.54 -6.12 -72.03
N ASN A 431 -132.01 -7.33 -72.26
CA ASN A 431 -132.45 -8.26 -73.30
C ASN A 431 -132.94 -9.56 -72.64
#